data_AF-A0A087TEY2-F1
#
_entry.id   AF-A0A087TEY2-F1
#
_cell.length_a   1.000
_cell.length_b   1.000
_cell.length_c   1.000
_cell.angle_alpha   90.00
_cell.angle_beta   90.00
_cell.angle_gamma   90.00
#
_symmetry.space_group_name_H-M   'P 1'
#
loop_
_entity.id
_entity.type
_entity.pdbx_description
1 polymer ?
#
loop_
_entity_poly.entity_id
_entity_poly.type
_entity_poly.pdbx_seq_one_letter_code
_entity_poly.pdbx_strand_id
1 'polypeptide(L)'
;MKRMANTWDLDHKLVHIIGHGLGAHASGYAGKWFQNRQKEVIDRITGLDPSGPFFNGVQKVVRLDKDDASFVDVIHTNSDGNRLMGYGLTEPIGHLDFYPNGGELQPGCETEVNATAETITDVLSYMKSSSLIHVFDQTTITRSTVRLVDSLHYFEAERREN
;
A
#
# COMPACT_ATOMS: atom_id res chain seq x y z
N MET A 1 -6.63 -5.69 -16.42
CA MET A 1 -5.66 -6.80 -16.32
C MET A 1 -6.09 -8.07 -17.09
N LYS A 2 -7.22 -8.75 -16.80
CA LYS A 2 -7.71 -9.91 -17.62
C LYS A 2 -7.76 -9.66 -19.14
N ARG A 3 -8.31 -8.50 -19.55
CA ARG A 3 -8.33 -8.12 -20.97
C ARG A 3 -6.93 -8.00 -21.56
N MET A 4 -5.95 -7.54 -20.79
CA MET A 4 -4.60 -7.36 -21.30
C MET A 4 -3.89 -8.71 -21.49
N ALA A 5 -4.05 -9.63 -20.55
CA ALA A 5 -3.57 -11.00 -20.70
C ALA A 5 -4.15 -11.68 -21.95
N ASN A 6 -5.48 -11.63 -22.11
CA ASN A 6 -6.15 -12.32 -23.20
C ASN A 6 -5.98 -11.66 -24.58
N THR A 7 -5.76 -10.35 -24.63
CA THR A 7 -5.68 -9.61 -25.90
C THR A 7 -4.24 -9.42 -26.37
N TRP A 8 -3.28 -9.29 -25.45
CA TRP A 8 -1.90 -8.93 -25.76
C TRP A 8 -0.88 -9.98 -25.31
N ASP A 9 -1.33 -11.14 -24.82
CA ASP A 9 -0.46 -12.20 -24.29
C ASP A 9 0.52 -11.66 -23.23
N LEU A 10 0.01 -10.78 -22.37
CA LEU A 10 0.81 -10.19 -21.29
C LEU A 10 1.16 -11.27 -20.27
N ASP A 11 2.45 -11.58 -20.12
CA ASP A 11 2.95 -12.45 -19.07
C ASP A 11 2.72 -11.83 -17.69
N HIS A 12 2.00 -12.55 -16.83
CA HIS A 12 1.70 -12.17 -15.45
C HIS A 12 2.95 -12.00 -14.59
N LYS A 13 4.06 -12.64 -14.98
CA LYS A 13 5.37 -12.49 -14.33
C LYS A 13 6.06 -11.17 -14.64
N LEU A 14 5.50 -10.35 -15.53
CA LEU A 14 5.98 -9.01 -15.84
C LEU A 14 5.12 -7.92 -15.17
N VAL A 15 4.16 -8.32 -14.33
CA VAL A 15 3.24 -7.39 -13.68
C VAL A 15 3.72 -7.08 -12.26
N HIS A 16 3.89 -5.79 -12.00
CA HIS A 16 4.10 -5.22 -10.67
C HIS A 16 2.97 -4.26 -10.34
N ILE A 17 2.23 -4.53 -9.27
CA ILE A 17 1.15 -3.66 -8.79
C ILE A 17 1.63 -2.85 -7.60
N ILE A 18 1.44 -1.53 -7.62
CA ILE A 18 1.72 -0.65 -6.49
C ILE A 18 0.41 -0.06 -6.01
N GLY A 19 0.10 -0.24 -4.72
CA GLY A 19 -1.14 0.23 -4.12
C GLY A 19 -0.89 1.00 -2.83
N HIS A 20 -1.51 2.17 -2.68
CA HIS A 20 -1.40 3.02 -1.49
C HIS A 20 -2.67 2.99 -0.64
N GLY A 21 -2.57 2.93 0.70
CA GLY A 21 -3.73 2.89 1.59
C GLY A 21 -4.68 1.73 1.24
N LEU A 22 -5.93 2.05 0.92
CA LEU A 22 -6.93 1.06 0.46
C LEU A 22 -6.52 0.39 -0.86
N GLY A 23 -5.78 1.09 -1.70
CA GLY A 23 -5.24 0.55 -2.96
C GLY A 23 -4.28 -0.62 -2.74
N ALA A 24 -3.59 -0.69 -1.60
CA ALA A 24 -2.75 -1.83 -1.25
C ALA A 24 -3.60 -3.11 -1.13
N HIS A 25 -4.74 -3.03 -0.43
CA HIS A 25 -5.66 -4.15 -0.31
C HIS A 25 -6.35 -4.50 -1.63
N ALA A 26 -6.74 -3.48 -2.42
CA ALA A 26 -7.26 -3.70 -3.76
C ALA A 26 -6.25 -4.47 -4.65
N SER A 27 -4.96 -4.17 -4.50
CA SER A 27 -3.88 -4.89 -5.19
C SER A 27 -3.79 -6.35 -4.74
N GLY A 28 -3.92 -6.62 -3.44
CA GLY A 28 -4.02 -7.98 -2.91
C GLY A 28 -5.24 -8.74 -3.46
N TYR A 29 -6.40 -8.10 -3.52
CA TYR A 29 -7.59 -8.68 -4.17
C TYR A 29 -7.38 -8.98 -5.65
N ALA A 30 -6.63 -8.14 -6.38
CA ALA A 30 -6.26 -8.42 -7.76
C ALA A 30 -5.37 -9.67 -7.84
N GLY A 31 -4.35 -9.80 -7.00
CA GLY A 31 -3.49 -10.99 -6.91
C GLY A 31 -4.28 -12.27 -6.65
N LYS A 32 -5.11 -12.27 -5.59
CA LYS A 32 -6.04 -13.38 -5.27
C LYS A 32 -6.95 -13.73 -6.45
N TRP A 33 -7.43 -12.75 -7.19
CA TRP A 33 -8.30 -12.99 -8.34
C TRP A 33 -7.56 -13.77 -9.43
N PHE A 34 -6.31 -13.43 -9.73
CA PHE A 34 -5.48 -14.14 -10.72
C PHE A 34 -5.22 -15.59 -10.31
N GLN A 35 -4.85 -15.81 -9.06
CA GLN A 35 -4.61 -17.15 -8.53
C GLN A 35 -5.85 -18.02 -8.60
N ASN A 36 -7.01 -17.46 -8.23
CA ASN A 36 -8.26 -18.21 -8.19
C ASN A 36 -8.82 -18.49 -9.59
N ARG A 37 -8.81 -17.49 -10.49
CA ARG A 37 -9.51 -17.54 -11.79
C ARG A 37 -8.61 -17.94 -12.95
N GLN A 38 -7.35 -17.56 -12.95
CA GLN A 38 -6.41 -17.84 -14.05
C GLN A 38 -5.36 -18.89 -13.67
N LYS A 39 -5.30 -19.26 -12.37
CA LYS A 39 -4.30 -20.22 -11.83
C LYS A 39 -2.87 -19.73 -12.01
N GLU A 40 -2.70 -18.41 -11.97
CA GLU A 40 -1.44 -17.71 -12.15
C GLU A 40 -1.16 -16.81 -10.95
N VAL A 41 0.12 -16.55 -10.71
CA VAL A 41 0.61 -15.69 -9.62
C VAL A 41 1.29 -14.49 -10.26
N ILE A 42 0.92 -13.29 -9.81
CA ILE A 42 1.56 -12.04 -10.24
C ILE A 42 2.99 -11.99 -9.69
N ASP A 43 3.91 -11.33 -10.37
CA ASP A 43 5.30 -11.24 -9.91
C ASP A 43 5.43 -10.48 -8.59
N ARG A 44 5.02 -9.20 -8.57
CA ARG A 44 5.23 -8.34 -7.41
C ARG A 44 4.02 -7.48 -7.05
N ILE A 45 3.80 -7.29 -5.75
CA ILE A 45 2.91 -6.26 -5.21
C ILE A 45 3.68 -5.41 -4.20
N THR A 46 3.65 -4.09 -4.34
CA THR A 46 4.14 -3.17 -3.31
C THR A 46 2.97 -2.48 -2.62
N GLY A 47 2.86 -2.67 -1.31
CA GLY A 47 1.90 -2.00 -0.44
C GLY A 47 2.50 -0.74 0.18
N LEU A 48 2.03 0.43 -0.21
CA LEU A 48 2.45 1.70 0.37
C LEU A 48 1.45 2.10 1.46
N ASP A 49 1.88 2.01 2.71
CA ASP A 49 1.11 2.34 3.91
C ASP A 49 -0.33 1.77 3.87
N PRO A 50 -0.50 0.42 3.84
CA PRO A 50 -1.82 -0.20 3.70
C PRO A 50 -2.77 0.29 4.78
N SER A 51 -4.04 0.56 4.46
CA SER A 51 -4.96 1.17 5.44
C SER A 51 -5.25 0.23 6.61
N GLY A 52 -5.00 0.70 7.84
CA GLY A 52 -5.29 -0.03 9.07
C GLY A 52 -6.79 -0.13 9.43
N PRO A 53 -7.59 0.95 9.28
CA PRO A 53 -9.03 0.90 9.57
C PRO A 53 -9.74 -0.20 8.76
N PHE A 54 -10.49 -1.07 9.43
CA PHE A 54 -11.15 -2.26 8.89
C PHE A 54 -10.26 -3.43 8.44
N PHE A 55 -8.93 -3.28 8.41
CA PHE A 55 -8.00 -4.33 7.99
C PHE A 55 -7.02 -4.79 9.08
N ASN A 56 -6.92 -4.08 10.21
CA ASN A 56 -6.17 -4.56 11.38
C ASN A 56 -6.87 -5.79 12.01
N GLY A 57 -6.13 -6.86 12.28
CA GLY A 57 -6.63 -8.06 12.97
C GLY A 57 -7.62 -8.91 12.17
N VAL A 58 -7.83 -8.63 10.89
CA VAL A 58 -8.74 -9.41 10.04
C VAL A 58 -7.98 -10.49 9.26
N GLN A 59 -8.73 -11.47 8.77
CA GLN A 59 -8.17 -12.60 8.03
C GLN A 59 -7.50 -12.17 6.71
N LYS A 60 -6.41 -12.84 6.33
CA LYS A 60 -5.67 -12.56 5.08
C LYS A 60 -6.51 -12.55 3.80
N VAL A 61 -7.64 -13.25 3.80
CA VAL A 61 -8.57 -13.27 2.65
C VAL A 61 -9.20 -11.91 2.36
N VAL A 62 -9.31 -11.03 3.35
CA VAL A 62 -9.94 -9.70 3.21
C VAL A 62 -8.94 -8.54 3.16
N ARG A 63 -7.63 -8.80 3.11
CA ARG A 63 -6.59 -7.76 3.05
C ARG A 63 -5.46 -8.14 2.10
N LEU A 64 -4.47 -7.25 1.93
CA LEU A 64 -3.21 -7.62 1.30
C LEU A 64 -2.50 -8.64 2.18
N ASP A 65 -1.88 -9.63 1.54
CA ASP A 65 -1.09 -10.66 2.19
C ASP A 65 0.05 -11.09 1.28
N LYS A 66 1.13 -11.60 1.88
CA LYS A 66 2.31 -12.11 1.17
C LYS A 66 1.95 -13.18 0.14
N ASP A 67 0.89 -13.96 0.39
CA ASP A 67 0.46 -15.02 -0.52
C ASP A 67 -0.15 -14.47 -1.82
N ASP A 68 -0.39 -13.16 -1.97
CA ASP A 68 -1.11 -12.58 -3.11
C ASP A 68 -0.28 -12.42 -4.40
N ALA A 69 1.05 -12.49 -4.29
CA ALA A 69 2.00 -12.42 -5.40
C ALA A 69 3.27 -13.23 -5.10
N SER A 70 4.13 -13.41 -6.09
CA SER A 70 5.41 -14.12 -5.92
C SER A 70 6.32 -13.39 -4.94
N PHE A 71 6.24 -12.05 -4.92
CA PHE A 71 6.88 -11.20 -3.92
C PHE A 71 5.96 -10.05 -3.51
N VAL A 72 5.96 -9.72 -2.22
CA VAL A 72 5.15 -8.64 -1.65
C VAL A 72 6.03 -7.85 -0.72
N ASP A 73 6.25 -6.58 -1.02
CA ASP A 73 6.98 -5.65 -0.17
C ASP A 73 6.05 -4.54 0.32
N VAL A 74 6.16 -4.19 1.60
CA VAL A 74 5.25 -3.24 2.24
C VAL A 74 6.08 -2.16 2.93
N ILE A 75 5.64 -0.91 2.81
CA ILE A 75 6.27 0.22 3.48
C ILE A 75 5.23 0.84 4.43
N HIS A 76 5.47 0.74 5.73
CA HIS A 76 4.62 1.32 6.78
C HIS A 76 5.16 2.68 7.17
N THR A 77 4.37 3.73 6.99
CA THR A 77 4.80 5.11 7.30
C THR A 77 3.91 5.81 8.30
N ASN A 78 2.69 5.31 8.52
CA ASN A 78 1.73 5.87 9.47
C ASN A 78 0.99 4.78 10.27
N SER A 79 1.71 3.78 10.76
CA SER A 79 1.16 2.60 11.44
C SER A 79 1.08 2.76 12.96
N ASP A 80 0.73 3.95 13.46
CA ASP A 80 0.48 4.15 14.89
C ASP A 80 -0.73 3.31 15.34
N GLY A 81 -0.58 2.57 16.43
CA GLY A 81 -1.64 1.72 17.00
C GLY A 81 -2.86 2.51 17.52
N ASN A 82 -2.70 3.81 17.77
CA ASN A 82 -3.78 4.71 18.10
C ASN A 82 -4.57 5.07 16.83
N ARG A 83 -5.81 4.58 16.74
CA ARG A 83 -6.72 4.81 15.60
C ARG A 83 -7.03 6.29 15.28
N LEU A 84 -6.70 7.21 16.18
CA LEU A 84 -6.84 8.65 15.97
C LEU A 84 -5.59 9.29 15.34
N MET A 85 -4.46 8.59 15.35
CA MET A 85 -3.15 9.10 14.91
C MET A 85 -2.57 8.27 13.75
N GLY A 86 -2.79 6.95 13.75
CA GLY A 86 -2.34 6.04 12.69
C GLY A 86 -3.45 5.63 11.73
N TYR A 87 -3.19 5.82 10.44
CA TYR A 87 -4.06 5.35 9.35
C TYR A 87 -3.57 4.06 8.69
N GLY A 88 -2.31 3.70 8.92
CA GLY A 88 -1.65 2.52 8.39
C GLY A 88 -1.93 1.25 9.20
N LEU A 89 -1.78 0.10 8.55
CA LEU A 89 -1.83 -1.21 9.15
C LEU A 89 -0.55 -1.43 9.95
N THR A 90 -0.66 -1.97 11.16
CA THR A 90 0.50 -2.20 12.05
C THR A 90 1.14 -3.56 11.83
N GLU A 91 0.34 -4.54 11.43
CA GLU A 91 0.77 -5.91 11.19
C GLU A 91 1.71 -5.99 9.97
N PRO A 92 2.79 -6.79 10.04
CA PRO A 92 3.54 -7.16 8.85
C PRO A 92 2.68 -8.09 7.98
N ILE A 93 2.50 -7.72 6.72
CA ILE A 93 1.66 -8.46 5.76
C ILE A 93 2.40 -8.82 4.48
N GLY A 94 3.65 -8.39 4.32
CA GLY A 94 4.49 -8.72 3.18
C GLY A 94 5.38 -9.95 3.38
N HIS A 95 6.15 -10.24 2.34
CA HIS A 95 7.39 -11.01 2.47
C HIS A 95 8.48 -10.16 3.12
N LEU A 96 8.44 -8.85 2.89
CA LEU A 96 9.33 -7.86 3.47
C LEU A 96 8.53 -6.61 3.84
N ASP A 97 8.63 -6.19 5.11
CA ASP A 97 7.93 -5.03 5.64
C ASP A 97 8.96 -4.03 6.15
N PHE A 98 8.93 -2.82 5.58
CA PHE A 98 9.81 -1.72 5.91
C PHE A 98 9.08 -0.72 6.80
N TYR A 99 9.76 -0.26 7.86
CA TYR A 99 9.23 0.72 8.80
C TYR A 99 10.18 1.93 8.89
N PRO A 100 10.20 2.82 7.87
CA PRO A 100 11.02 4.02 7.91
C PRO A 100 10.73 4.84 9.17
N ASN A 101 11.80 5.24 9.86
CA ASN A 101 11.70 6.03 11.10
C ASN A 101 10.81 5.38 12.19
N GLY A 102 10.70 4.05 12.22
CA GLY A 102 9.83 3.32 13.13
C GLY A 102 8.41 3.08 12.61
N GLY A 103 8.04 3.69 11.48
CA GLY A 103 6.79 3.43 10.74
C GLY A 103 5.55 4.15 11.27
N GLU A 104 5.64 4.83 12.41
CA GLU A 104 4.50 5.51 13.06
C GLU A 104 4.38 6.98 12.63
N LEU A 105 5.46 7.76 12.80
CA LEU A 105 5.48 9.19 12.49
C LEU A 105 6.73 9.53 11.70
N GLN A 106 6.54 10.17 10.54
CA GLN A 106 7.65 10.54 9.66
C GLN A 106 8.15 11.96 9.97
N PRO A 107 9.47 12.21 9.91
CA PRO A 107 10.02 13.54 10.08
C PRO A 107 9.38 14.56 9.12
N GLY A 108 8.92 15.69 9.66
CA GLY A 108 8.23 16.73 8.89
C GLY A 108 6.72 16.52 8.69
N CYS A 109 6.15 15.43 9.23
CA CYS A 109 4.71 15.20 9.29
C CYS A 109 4.11 15.50 10.67
N GLU A 110 4.88 16.13 11.56
CA GLU A 110 4.39 16.64 12.84
C GLU A 110 3.32 17.70 12.59
N THR A 111 2.06 17.35 12.84
CA THR A 111 0.96 18.33 12.88
C THR A 111 0.93 18.96 14.27
N GLU A 112 0.69 20.28 14.35
CA GLU A 112 0.26 20.89 15.62
C GLU A 112 -1.10 20.27 15.98
N VAL A 113 -1.09 19.23 16.81
CA VAL A 113 -2.31 18.57 17.29
C VAL A 113 -3.00 19.48 18.29
N ASN A 114 -3.61 20.55 17.81
CA ASN A 114 -4.78 21.10 18.48
C ASN A 114 -5.91 20.13 18.15
N ALA A 115 -6.26 19.25 19.08
CA ALA A 115 -7.38 18.33 18.95
C ALA A 115 -8.70 19.12 18.81
N THR A 116 -8.99 19.60 17.60
CA THR A 116 -10.19 20.33 17.24
C THR A 116 -11.09 19.43 16.39
N ALA A 117 -12.30 19.91 16.10
CA ALA A 117 -13.24 19.25 15.20
C ALA A 117 -12.63 18.88 13.82
N GLU A 118 -11.53 19.53 13.42
CA GLU A 118 -10.84 19.30 12.15
C GLU A 118 -10.21 17.90 12.06
N THR A 119 -9.54 17.42 13.11
CA THR A 119 -8.95 16.06 13.13
C THR A 119 -10.03 14.98 12.99
N ILE A 120 -11.17 15.14 13.65
CA ILE A 120 -12.31 14.22 13.53
C ILE A 120 -12.89 14.29 12.12
N THR A 121 -12.93 15.48 11.50
CA THR A 121 -13.40 15.65 10.13
C THR A 121 -12.48 14.99 9.13
N ASP A 122 -11.15 15.01 9.35
CA ASP A 122 -10.16 14.34 8.51
C ASP A 122 -10.22 12.82 8.62
N VAL A 123 -10.35 12.28 9.84
CA VAL A 123 -10.58 10.84 10.02
C VAL A 123 -11.87 10.42 9.32
N LEU A 124 -12.94 11.19 9.50
CA LEU A 124 -14.22 10.92 8.84
C LEU A 124 -14.15 11.14 7.32
N SER A 125 -13.38 12.10 6.83
CA SER A 125 -13.24 12.39 5.41
C SER A 125 -12.42 11.29 4.73
N TYR A 126 -11.34 10.81 5.33
CA TYR A 126 -10.57 9.65 4.88
C TYR A 126 -11.43 8.39 4.85
N MET A 127 -12.20 8.16 5.93
CA MET A 127 -13.13 7.02 6.02
C MET A 127 -14.30 7.11 5.03
N LYS A 128 -14.77 8.32 4.69
CA LYS A 128 -15.83 8.55 3.67
C LYS A 128 -15.27 8.56 2.24
N SER A 129 -14.04 9.04 2.04
CA SER A 129 -13.35 9.15 0.74
C SER A 129 -12.89 7.81 0.19
N SER A 130 -12.96 6.74 0.99
CA SER A 130 -12.84 5.34 0.56
C SER A 130 -13.83 4.94 -0.55
N SER A 131 -14.87 5.75 -0.82
CA SER A 131 -15.89 5.52 -1.84
C SER A 131 -15.74 6.33 -3.14
N LEU A 132 -14.76 7.25 -3.25
CA LEU A 132 -14.62 8.07 -4.47
C LEU A 132 -13.14 8.22 -4.87
N ILE A 133 -12.84 7.76 -6.09
CA ILE A 133 -11.63 8.11 -6.84
C ILE A 133 -11.67 9.63 -7.05
N HIS A 134 -11.16 10.40 -6.10
CA HIS A 134 -10.89 11.82 -6.29
C HIS A 134 -9.53 11.98 -6.94
N VAL A 135 -9.53 12.79 -8.00
CA VAL A 135 -8.36 13.19 -8.79
C VAL A 135 -7.18 13.49 -7.88
N PHE A 136 -6.08 12.79 -8.13
CA PHE A 136 -4.77 12.93 -7.50
C PHE A 136 -4.40 14.41 -7.27
N ASP A 137 -4.46 14.86 -6.01
CA ASP A 137 -3.68 16.02 -5.60
C ASP A 137 -2.30 15.51 -5.14
N GLN A 138 -1.24 16.07 -5.71
CA GLN A 138 0.15 15.71 -5.43
C GLN A 138 0.59 16.08 -4.00
N THR A 139 -0.30 16.67 -3.20
CA THR A 139 -0.03 17.16 -1.85
C THR A 139 -0.09 16.07 -0.77
N THR A 140 -0.79 14.95 -1.00
CA THR A 140 -0.98 13.90 0.03
C THR A 140 0.06 12.80 -0.02
N ILE A 141 0.77 12.63 -1.14
CA ILE A 141 1.99 11.80 -1.12
C ILE A 141 3.04 12.66 -0.45
N THR A 142 3.40 12.34 0.80
CA THR A 142 4.55 12.99 1.42
C THR A 142 5.73 12.81 0.46
N ARG A 143 6.47 13.89 0.23
CA ARG A 143 7.64 13.92 -0.67
C ARG A 143 8.64 12.80 -0.35
N SER A 144 8.56 12.28 0.87
CA SER A 144 9.28 11.14 1.45
C SER A 144 8.91 9.80 0.78
N THR A 145 7.64 9.50 0.54
CA THR A 145 7.20 8.23 -0.08
C THR A 145 7.60 8.16 -1.55
N VAL A 146 7.48 9.26 -2.30
CA VAL A 146 7.98 9.33 -3.71
C VAL A 146 9.50 9.11 -3.75
N ARG A 147 10.25 9.81 -2.88
CA ARG A 147 11.71 9.67 -2.82
C ARG A 147 12.17 8.27 -2.41
N LEU A 148 11.44 7.59 -1.54
CA LEU A 148 11.74 6.20 -1.15
C LEU A 148 11.51 5.23 -2.30
N VAL A 149 10.42 5.38 -3.06
CA VAL A 149 10.16 4.55 -4.25
C VAL A 149 11.23 4.79 -5.32
N ASP A 150 11.61 6.04 -5.58
CA ASP A 150 12.67 6.38 -6.54
C ASP A 150 14.05 5.88 -6.09
N SER A 151 14.36 5.95 -4.79
CA SER A 151 15.63 5.47 -4.23
C SER A 151 15.72 3.94 -4.23
N LEU A 152 14.60 3.25 -4.02
CA LEU A 152 14.53 1.78 -4.13
C LEU A 152 14.63 1.32 -5.59
N HIS A 153 14.01 2.03 -6.54
CA HIS A 153 14.18 1.74 -7.96
C HIS A 153 15.64 1.96 -8.40
N TYR A 154 16.30 3.01 -7.91
CA TYR A 154 17.73 3.24 -8.18
C TYR A 154 18.60 2.11 -7.60
N PHE A 155 18.35 1.70 -6.36
CA PHE A 155 19.10 0.64 -5.69
C PHE A 155 18.87 -0.75 -6.32
N GLU A 156 17.65 -1.05 -6.75
CA GLU A 156 17.33 -2.30 -7.47
C GLU A 156 17.91 -2.31 -8.90
N ALA A 157 18.03 -1.15 -9.55
CA ALA A 157 18.71 -1.02 -10.84
C ALA A 157 20.21 -1.30 -10.73
N GLU A 158 20.88 -0.73 -9.72
CA GLU A 158 22.31 -0.98 -9.44
C GLU A 158 22.61 -2.46 -9.12
N ARG A 159 21.65 -3.17 -8.52
CA ARG A 159 21.77 -4.60 -8.20
C ARG A 159 21.59 -5.52 -9.41
N ARG A 160 21.09 -5.01 -10.55
CA ARG A 160 20.96 -5.76 -11.81
C ARG A 160 22.16 -5.55 -12.75
N GLU A 161 23.04 -4.60 -12.46
CA GLU A 161 24.22 -4.27 -13.27
C GLU A 161 25.54 -4.88 -12.74
N ASN A 162 25.50 -5.59 -11.61
CA ASN A 162 26.62 -6.40 -11.07
C ASN A 162 26.24 -7.88 -10.99
#